data_AF-A0A8S9JDT5-F1
#
_entry.id   AF-A0A8S9JDT5-F1
#
_cell.length_a   1.000
_cell.length_b   1.000
_cell.length_c   1.000
_cell.angle_alpha   90.00
_cell.angle_beta   90.00
_cell.angle_gamma   90.00
#
_symmetry.space_group_name_H-M   'P 1'
#
loop_
_entity.id
_entity.type
_entity.pdbx_description
1 polymer ?
#
loop_
_entity_poly.entity_id
_entity_poly.type
_entity_poly.pdbx_seq_one_letter_code
_entity_poly.pdbx_strand_id
1 'polypeptide(L)' 'MEKVMNLIKPKPDPKQILRDWQRKLRQECRNIERQIRDIQKEERTVQKAIKEAAKRNDMVSAKVVS' A
#
# COMPACT_ATOMS: atom_id res chain seq x y z
N MET A 1 -23.70 30.02 -6.62
CA MET A 1 -22.72 30.46 -5.61
C MET A 1 -21.30 29.96 -5.89
N GLU A 2 -21.09 28.70 -6.30
CA GLU A 2 -19.75 28.15 -6.61
C GLU A 2 -18.93 28.95 -7.64
N LYS A 3 -19.55 29.40 -8.74
CA LYS A 3 -18.84 30.16 -9.79
C LYS A 3 -18.24 31.48 -9.28
N VAL A 4 -18.92 32.14 -8.34
CA VAL A 4 -18.46 33.39 -7.72
C VAL A 4 -17.33 33.12 -6.73
N MET A 5 -17.40 31.98 -6.02
CA MET A 5 -16.38 31.54 -5.07
C MET A 5 -15.05 31.18 -5.73
N ASN A 6 -15.08 30.68 -6.97
CA ASN A 6 -13.89 30.41 -7.78
C ASN A 6 -13.26 31.67 -8.41
N LEU A 7 -14.01 32.78 -8.50
CA LEU A 7 -13.51 34.07 -8.98
C LEU A 7 -12.73 34.86 -7.90
N ILE A 8 -13.01 34.59 -6.62
CA ILE A 8 -12.41 35.30 -5.47
C ILE A 8 -11.21 34.53 -4.89
N LYS A 9 -11.12 33.22 -5.11
CA LYS A 9 -9.96 32.44 -4.67
C LYS A 9 -8.75 32.74 -5.56
N PRO A 10 -7.64 33.25 -5.02
CA PRO A 10 -6.42 33.40 -5.80
C PRO A 10 -6.05 32.03 -6.37
N LYS A 11 -5.72 31.99 -7.68
CA LYS A 11 -5.23 30.77 -8.33
C LYS A 11 -4.10 30.21 -7.46
N PRO A 12 -4.13 28.90 -7.11
CA PRO A 12 -3.10 28.32 -6.27
C PRO A 12 -1.74 28.56 -6.90
N ASP A 13 -0.81 29.10 -6.11
CA ASP A 13 0.56 29.36 -6.56
C ASP A 13 1.12 28.08 -7.19
N PRO A 14 1.65 28.11 -8.42
CA PRO A 14 2.27 26.95 -9.06
C PRO A 14 3.29 26.24 -8.16
N LYS A 15 3.99 26.99 -7.29
CA LYS A 15 4.92 26.41 -6.30
C LYS A 15 4.20 25.62 -5.22
N GLN A 16 2.99 26.00 -4.84
CA GLN A 16 2.18 25.26 -3.86
C GLN A 16 1.65 23.96 -4.48
N ILE A 17 1.16 24.01 -5.72
CA ILE A 17 0.72 22.82 -6.46
C ILE A 17 1.86 21.80 -6.58
N LEU A 18 3.06 22.26 -6.93
CA LEU A 18 4.25 21.41 -7.03
C LEU A 18 4.58 20.75 -5.68
N ARG A 19 4.54 21.49 -4.57
CA ARG A 19 4.77 20.93 -3.23
C ARG A 19 3.73 19.87 -2.87
N ASP A 20 2.47 20.10 -3.19
CA ASP A 20 1.39 19.15 -2.93
C ASP A 20 1.54 17.87 -3.75
N TRP A 21 1.91 17.98 -5.03
CA TRP A 21 2.21 16.84 -5.87
C TRP A 21 3.42 16.05 -5.36
N GLN A 22 4.52 16.73 -5.00
CA GLN A 22 5.67 16.09 -4.39
C GLN A 22 5.30 15.37 -3.08
N ARG A 23 4.46 15.99 -2.24
CA ARG A 23 4.00 15.39 -0.98
C ARG A 23 3.16 14.14 -1.25
N LYS A 24 2.23 14.20 -2.21
CA LYS A 24 1.41 13.05 -2.61
C LYS A 24 2.28 11.91 -3.13
N LEU A 25 3.21 12.19 -4.04
CA LEU A 25 4.14 11.18 -4.56
C LEU A 25 4.93 10.48 -3.45
N ARG A 26 5.49 11.25 -2.50
CA ARG A 26 6.22 10.66 -1.36
C ARG A 26 5.30 9.83 -0.46
N GLN A 27 4.04 10.21 -0.31
CA GLN A 27 3.08 9.45 0.48
C GLN A 27 2.76 8.12 -0.20
N GLU A 28 2.50 8.12 -1.50
CA GLU A 28 2.25 6.91 -2.27
C GLU A 28 3.46 5.98 -2.26
N CYS A 29 4.69 6.49 -2.42
CA CYS A 29 5.90 5.68 -2.29
C CYS A 29 5.97 4.98 -0.92
N ARG A 30 5.73 5.71 0.18
CA ARG A 30 5.73 5.11 1.54
C ARG A 30 4.61 4.09 1.73
N ASN A 31 3.44 4.31 1.13
CA ASN A 31 2.33 3.37 1.19
C ASN A 31 2.68 2.07 0.46
N ILE A 32 3.24 2.17 -0.74
CA ILE A 32 3.69 1.01 -1.53
C ILE A 32 4.78 0.24 -0.76
N GLU A 33 5.78 0.92 -0.21
CA GLU A 33 6.83 0.27 0.59
C GLU A 33 6.30 -0.44 1.84
N ARG A 34 5.22 0.07 2.44
CA ARG A 34 4.56 -0.57 3.58
C ARG A 34 3.82 -1.82 3.11
N GLN A 35 3.03 -1.72 2.06
CA GLN A 35 2.30 -2.85 1.49
C GLN A 35 3.24 -3.99 1.10
N ILE A 36 4.37 -3.67 0.45
CA ILE A 36 5.40 -4.67 0.10
C ILE A 36 5.92 -5.36 1.37
N ARG A 37 6.22 -4.61 2.43
CA ARG A 37 6.71 -5.18 3.70
C ARG A 37 5.68 -6.08 4.37
N ASP A 38 4.41 -5.70 4.35
CA ASP A 38 3.32 -6.47 4.93
C ASP A 38 3.13 -7.78 4.16
N ILE A 39 3.12 -7.73 2.82
CA ILE A 39 3.07 -8.91 1.94
C ILE A 39 4.25 -9.85 2.22
N GLN A 40 5.48 -9.33 2.26
CA GLN A 40 6.67 -10.15 2.54
C GLN A 40 6.66 -10.79 3.94
N LYS A 41 5.96 -10.19 4.92
CA LYS A 41 5.79 -10.77 6.25
C LYS A 41 4.75 -11.89 6.21
N GLU A 42 3.67 -11.69 5.49
CA GLU A 42 2.62 -12.69 5.29
C GLU A 42 3.15 -13.90 4.51
N GLU A 43 3.89 -13.68 3.42
CA GLU A 43 4.58 -14.74 2.67
C GLU A 43 5.48 -15.60 3.57
N ARG A 44 6.26 -14.98 4.45
CA ARG A 44 7.11 -15.70 5.43
C ARG A 44 6.28 -16.54 6.41
N THR A 45 5.10 -16.06 6.77
CA THR A 45 4.20 -16.77 7.68
C THR A 45 3.56 -17.97 6.99
N VAL A 46 3.06 -17.78 5.77
CA VAL A 46 2.53 -18.83 4.89
C VAL A 46 3.58 -19.91 4.63
N GLN A 47 4.81 -19.52 4.26
CA GLN A 47 5.91 -20.48 4.06
C GLN A 47 6.22 -21.31 5.31
N LYS A 48 6.17 -20.71 6.50
CA LYS A 48 6.34 -21.45 7.76
C LYS A 48 5.18 -22.42 7.98
N ALA A 49 3.94 -21.98 7.78
CA ALA A 49 2.76 -22.81 7.92
C ALA A 49 2.80 -24.02 6.97
N ILE A 50 3.19 -23.82 5.71
CA ILE A 50 3.37 -24.91 4.73
C ILE A 50 4.44 -25.90 5.20
N LYS A 51 5.60 -25.41 5.65
CA LYS A 51 6.69 -26.28 6.16
C LYS A 51 6.25 -27.09 7.38
N GLU A 52 5.46 -26.50 8.27
CA GLU A 52 4.91 -27.21 9.43
C GLU A 52 3.84 -28.24 9.05
N ALA A 53 2.93 -27.91 8.13
CA ALA A 53 1.92 -28.85 7.63
C ALA A 53 2.58 -30.05 6.93
N ALA A 54 3.60 -29.80 6.11
CA ALA A 54 4.39 -30.85 5.45
C ALA A 54 5.10 -31.76 6.48
N LYS A 55 5.67 -31.21 7.55
CA LYS A 55 6.28 -31.99 8.65
C LYS A 55 5.26 -32.85 9.40
N ARG A 56 4.01 -32.38 9.55
CA ARG A 56 2.92 -33.12 10.19
C ARG A 56 2.28 -34.17 9.26
N ASN A 57 2.77 -34.31 8.03
CA ASN A 57 2.24 -35.19 6.98
C ASN A 57 0.76 -34.91 6.64
N ASP A 58 0.28 -33.71 6.97
CA ASP A 58 -1.06 -33.24 6.66
C ASP A 58 -1.07 -32.60 5.27
N MET A 59 -1.10 -33.48 4.27
CA MET A 59 -1.06 -33.14 2.85
C MET A 59 -2.27 -32.32 2.39
N VAL A 60 -3.40 -32.38 3.11
CA VAL A 60 -4.61 -31.63 2.78
C VAL A 60 -4.41 -30.16 3.16
N SER A 61 -3.92 -29.89 4.36
CA SER A 61 -3.62 -28.53 4.82
C SER A 61 -2.50 -27.86 4.01
N ALA A 62 -1.50 -28.63 3.57
CA ALA A 62 -0.41 -28.11 2.73
C ALA A 62 -0.88 -27.64 1.34
N LYS A 63 -1.93 -28.26 0.78
CA LYS A 63 -2.44 -27.99 -0.58
C LYS A 63 -3.44 -26.82 -0.66
N VAL A 64 -4.06 -26.46 0.48
CA VAL A 64 -4.98 -25.31 0.59
C VAL A 64 -4.22 -24.00 0.83
N VAL A 65 -3.03 -24.09 1.40
CA VAL A 65 -2.18 -22.93 1.75
C VAL A 65 -1.13 -22.62 0.66
N SER A 66 -0.89 -23.56 -0.27
CA SER A 66 -0.05 -23.38 -1.46
C SER A 66 -0.77 -22.67 -2.60
#